data_AF-A0A955EAJ8-F1
#
_entry.id   AF-A0A955EAJ8-F1
#
_cell.length_a   1.000
_cell.length_b   1.000
_cell.length_c   1.000
_cell.angle_alpha   90.00
_cell.angle_beta   90.00
_cell.angle_gamma   90.00
#
_symmetry.space_group_name_H-M   'P 1'
#
loop_
_entity.id
_entity.type
_entity.pdbx_description
1 polymer ?
#
loop_
_entity_poly.entity_id
_entity_poly.type
_entity_poly.pdbx_seq_one_letter_code
_entity_poly.pdbx_strand_id
1 'polypeptide(L)'
;MSFGWLKTNTSPIAIDFGVSSLKALQIAGGDTPSLIAASHIKTPTALLNRDEARLNFQIESISKLLKEGGFKGRRVVCTVPATCVLVQHLQIQAANTSNMTGAIAEQLRRATGAIPGQLILRHAEVGEILRHGEKRSE
;
A
#
# COMPACT_ATOMS: atom_id res chain seq x y z
N MET A 1 0.41 17.93 -40.90
CA MET A 1 -0.71 17.87 -39.94
C MET A 1 -0.43 16.73 -38.97
N SER A 2 0.15 17.01 -37.80
CA SER A 2 0.47 16.00 -36.78
C SER A 2 -0.75 15.79 -35.89
N PHE A 3 -1.29 14.57 -35.86
CA PHE A 3 -2.37 14.17 -34.98
C PHE A 3 -1.78 13.93 -33.57
N GLY A 4 -1.79 14.97 -32.74
CA GLY A 4 -1.37 14.89 -31.35
C GLY A 4 -2.35 14.04 -30.54
N TRP A 5 -1.95 12.80 -30.25
CA TRP A 5 -2.67 11.85 -29.42
C TRP A 5 -2.77 12.41 -27.98
N LEU A 6 -3.92 12.99 -27.62
CA LEU A 6 -4.20 13.47 -26.26
C LEU A 6 -4.12 12.29 -25.28
N LYS A 7 -3.00 12.16 -24.56
CA LYS A 7 -2.90 11.29 -23.38
C LYS A 7 -3.85 11.85 -22.32
N THR A 8 -5.04 11.27 -22.19
CA THR A 8 -5.94 11.53 -21.07
C THR A 8 -5.26 11.01 -19.80
N ASN A 9 -4.71 11.90 -18.99
CA ASN A 9 -4.08 11.56 -17.72
C ASN A 9 -5.20 11.23 -16.70
N THR A 10 -5.70 10.00 -16.78
CA THR A 10 -6.75 9.51 -15.89
C THR A 10 -6.11 9.10 -14.57
N SER A 11 -6.67 9.59 -13.46
CA SER A 11 -6.22 9.24 -12.11
C SER A 11 -6.31 7.72 -11.88
N PRO A 12 -5.41 7.13 -11.08
CA PRO A 12 -5.50 5.71 -10.76
C PRO A 12 -6.75 5.41 -9.92
N ILE A 13 -7.20 4.16 -10.01
CA ILE A 13 -8.29 3.61 -9.20
C ILE A 13 -7.68 3.13 -7.89
N ALA A 14 -8.16 3.65 -6.76
CA ALA A 14 -7.78 3.16 -5.44
C ALA A 14 -8.61 1.91 -5.10
N ILE A 15 -7.95 0.83 -4.67
CA ILE A 15 -8.60 -0.40 -4.21
C ILE A 15 -8.20 -0.69 -2.77
N ASP A 16 -9.21 -0.92 -1.91
CA ASP A 16 -9.03 -1.29 -0.51
C ASP A 16 -9.57 -2.70 -0.24
N PHE A 17 -8.69 -3.58 0.22
CA PHE A 17 -8.97 -4.97 0.61
C PHE A 17 -9.44 -5.05 2.07
N GLY A 18 -10.52 -4.35 2.41
CA GLY A 18 -11.04 -4.29 3.77
C GLY A 18 -11.73 -5.59 4.22
N VAL A 19 -11.82 -5.81 5.53
CA VAL A 19 -12.44 -7.03 6.09
C VAL A 19 -13.92 -7.15 5.71
N SER A 20 -14.70 -6.09 5.89
CA SER A 20 -16.16 -6.10 5.64
C SER A 20 -16.55 -5.99 4.17
N SER A 21 -15.67 -5.45 3.33
CA SER A 21 -15.92 -5.25 1.90
C SER A 21 -14.65 -4.90 1.13
N LEU A 22 -14.60 -5.37 -0.12
CA LEU A 22 -13.71 -4.87 -1.15
C LEU A 22 -14.28 -3.55 -1.69
N LYS A 23 -13.46 -2.49 -1.72
CA LYS A 23 -13.90 -1.16 -2.15
C LYS A 23 -13.00 -0.64 -3.26
N ALA A 24 -13.59 0.12 -4.18
CA ALA A 24 -12.84 0.87 -5.18
C ALA A 24 -13.34 2.32 -5.27
N LEU A 25 -12.41 3.25 -5.42
CA LEU A 25 -12.66 4.70 -5.51
C LEU A 25 -11.77 5.32 -6.57
N GLN A 26 -12.32 6.22 -7.37
CA GLN A 26 -11.55 7.03 -8.31
C GLN A 26 -12.02 8.48 -8.22
N ILE A 27 -11.05 9.38 -8.07
CA ILE A 27 -11.28 10.81 -7.94
C ILE A 27 -10.55 11.56 -9.06
N ALA A 28 -11.12 12.64 -9.58
CA ALA A 28 -10.39 13.57 -10.41
C ALA A 28 -9.53 14.47 -9.50
N GLY A 29 -8.28 14.71 -9.90
CA GLY A 29 -7.39 15.65 -9.21
C GLY A 29 -7.77 17.10 -9.47
N GLY A 30 -7.10 18.02 -8.75
CA GLY A 30 -7.35 19.46 -8.79
C GLY A 30 -7.55 20.03 -7.38
N ASP A 31 -7.66 21.35 -7.27
CA ASP A 31 -7.83 22.04 -5.98
C ASP A 31 -9.11 21.63 -5.25
N THR A 32 -10.15 21.26 -6.00
CA THR A 32 -11.37 20.64 -5.49
C THR A 32 -11.54 19.27 -6.15
N PRO A 33 -11.12 18.17 -5.50
CA PRO A 33 -11.25 16.85 -6.07
C PRO A 33 -12.73 16.47 -6.23
N SER A 34 -13.06 15.82 -7.35
CA SER A 34 -14.42 15.34 -7.63
C SER A 34 -14.45 13.83 -7.79
N LEU A 35 -15.59 13.22 -7.46
CA LEU A 35 -15.78 11.79 -7.59
C LEU A 35 -15.94 11.40 -9.06
N ILE A 36 -15.12 10.48 -9.56
CA ILE A 36 -15.31 9.85 -10.87
C ILE A 36 -16.18 8.61 -10.73
N ALA A 37 -15.84 7.73 -9.79
CA ALA A 37 -16.49 6.44 -9.59
C ALA A 37 -16.24 5.91 -8.17
N ALA A 38 -17.23 5.20 -7.63
CA ALA A 38 -17.11 4.45 -6.38
C ALA A 38 -17.95 3.17 -6.48
N SER A 39 -17.42 2.06 -5.96
CA SER A 39 -18.16 0.80 -5.85
C SER A 39 -17.62 -0.03 -4.70
N HIS A 40 -18.44 -0.98 -4.21
CA HIS A 40 -17.99 -1.95 -3.23
C HIS A 40 -18.68 -3.30 -3.42
N ILE A 41 -18.01 -4.36 -2.99
CA ILE A 41 -18.58 -5.71 -2.86
C ILE A 41 -18.47 -6.11 -1.39
N LYS A 42 -19.61 -6.44 -0.77
CA LYS A 42 -19.66 -6.88 0.62
C LYS A 42 -18.99 -8.25 0.77
N THR A 43 -18.13 -8.39 1.77
CA THR A 43 -17.53 -9.68 2.12
C THR A 43 -18.62 -10.58 2.73
N PRO A 44 -18.78 -11.83 2.25
CA PRO A 44 -19.65 -12.81 2.88
C PRO A 44 -19.32 -12.99 4.37
N THR A 45 -20.33 -13.06 5.23
CA THR A 45 -20.14 -13.14 6.69
C THR A 45 -19.29 -14.33 7.10
N ALA A 46 -19.42 -15.46 6.40
CA ALA A 46 -18.62 -16.68 6.62
C ALA A 46 -17.11 -16.51 6.36
N LEU A 47 -16.71 -15.44 5.66
CA LEU A 47 -15.30 -15.16 5.32
C LEU A 47 -14.66 -14.10 6.22
N LEU A 48 -15.41 -13.41 7.08
CA LEU A 48 -14.90 -12.26 7.85
C LEU A 48 -13.67 -12.62 8.70
N ASN A 49 -13.65 -13.81 9.30
CA ASN A 49 -12.55 -14.29 10.16
C ASN A 49 -11.63 -15.29 9.45
N ARG A 50 -11.67 -15.37 8.11
CA ARG A 50 -10.87 -16.31 7.31
C ARG A 50 -10.01 -15.53 6.33
N ASP A 51 -8.85 -15.06 6.78
CA ASP A 51 -8.04 -14.08 6.05
C ASP A 51 -7.69 -14.50 4.62
N GLU A 52 -7.18 -15.72 4.44
CA GLU A 52 -6.82 -16.24 3.12
C GLU A 52 -8.04 -16.44 2.22
N ALA A 53 -9.10 -17.07 2.75
CA ALA A 53 -10.33 -17.30 1.98
C ALA A 53 -11.02 -15.98 1.59
N ARG A 54 -10.97 -14.98 2.48
CA ARG A 54 -11.45 -13.62 2.21
C ARG A 54 -10.65 -12.96 1.11
N LEU A 55 -9.31 -13.03 1.16
CA LEU A 55 -8.46 -12.45 0.14
C LEU A 55 -8.70 -13.09 -1.24
N ASN A 56 -8.86 -14.41 -1.29
CA ASN A 56 -9.19 -15.13 -2.53
C ASN A 56 -10.52 -14.67 -3.11
N PHE A 57 -11.57 -14.61 -2.29
CA PHE A 57 -12.88 -14.05 -2.70
C PHE A 57 -12.74 -12.62 -3.24
N GLN A 58 -11.94 -11.78 -2.58
CA GLN A 58 -11.72 -10.41 -3.01
C GLN A 58 -11.00 -10.35 -4.36
N ILE A 59 -9.94 -11.13 -4.56
CA ILE A 59 -9.18 -11.21 -5.83
C ILE A 59 -10.09 -11.62 -6.98
N GLU A 60 -10.92 -12.65 -6.79
CA GLU A 60 -11.90 -13.10 -7.78
C GLU A 60 -12.95 -12.03 -8.10
N SER A 61 -13.31 -11.22 -7.09
CA SER A 61 -14.32 -10.17 -7.20
C SER A 61 -13.84 -8.87 -7.86
N ILE A 62 -12.52 -8.63 -7.97
CA ILE A 62 -11.96 -7.37 -8.51
C ILE A 62 -12.47 -7.08 -9.93
N SER A 63 -12.48 -8.08 -10.82
CA SER A 63 -12.88 -7.85 -12.21
C SER A 63 -14.32 -7.38 -12.29
N LYS A 64 -15.22 -7.97 -11.49
CA LYS A 64 -16.62 -7.58 -11.39
C LYS A 64 -16.76 -6.15 -10.86
N LEU A 65 -16.11 -5.85 -9.73
CA LEU A 65 -16.11 -4.53 -9.11
C LEU A 65 -15.70 -3.42 -10.10
N LEU A 66 -14.62 -3.64 -10.85
CA LEU A 66 -14.08 -2.64 -11.77
C LEU A 66 -14.95 -2.46 -13.02
N LYS A 67 -15.58 -3.53 -13.53
CA LYS A 67 -16.47 -3.46 -14.70
C LYS A 67 -17.79 -2.77 -14.37
N GLU A 68 -18.34 -3.02 -13.19
CA GLU A 68 -19.65 -2.50 -12.78
C GLU A 68 -19.56 -1.08 -12.17
N GLY A 69 -18.38 -0.67 -11.70
CA GLY A 69 -18.21 0.59 -10.96
C GLY A 69 -18.04 1.87 -11.80
N GLY A 70 -18.02 1.80 -13.13
CA GLY A 70 -17.92 3.00 -13.99
C GLY A 70 -16.54 3.68 -14.02
N PHE A 71 -15.48 2.95 -13.64
CA PHE A 71 -14.12 3.48 -13.59
C PHE A 71 -13.52 3.77 -14.97
N LYS A 72 -12.57 4.70 -15.02
CA LYS A 72 -11.83 5.07 -16.22
C LYS A 72 -10.37 4.61 -16.13
N GLY A 73 -9.82 4.08 -17.22
CA GLY A 73 -8.43 3.63 -17.27
C GLY A 73 -8.17 2.28 -16.60
N ARG A 74 -6.89 1.93 -16.40
CA ARG A 74 -6.46 0.60 -15.91
C ARG A 74 -5.40 0.66 -14.81
N ARG A 75 -4.96 1.86 -14.43
CA ARG A 75 -3.96 2.03 -13.37
C ARG A 75 -4.66 1.89 -12.02
N VAL A 76 -4.07 1.07 -11.16
CA VAL A 76 -4.60 0.80 -9.83
C VAL A 76 -3.53 1.13 -8.78
N VAL A 77 -3.96 1.68 -7.66
CA VAL A 77 -3.19 1.74 -6.42
C VAL A 77 -3.97 0.92 -5.40
N CYS A 78 -3.31 0.00 -4.70
CA CYS A 78 -3.97 -0.82 -3.70
C CYS A 78 -3.22 -0.84 -2.37
N THR A 79 -3.97 -1.10 -1.31
CA THR A 79 -3.42 -1.37 0.02
C THR A 79 -3.09 -2.85 0.16
N VAL A 80 -2.02 -3.17 0.88
CA VAL A 80 -1.77 -4.53 1.35
C VAL A 80 -2.64 -4.76 2.59
N PRO A 81 -3.30 -5.92 2.75
CA PRO A 81 -4.05 -6.24 3.95
C PRO A 81 -3.19 -6.08 5.20
N ALA A 82 -3.73 -5.45 6.26
CA ALA A 82 -2.99 -5.15 7.48
C ALA A 82 -2.37 -6.40 8.15
N THR A 83 -3.03 -7.56 8.01
CA THR A 83 -2.53 -8.86 8.49
C THR A 83 -1.23 -9.31 7.82
N CYS A 84 -0.88 -8.70 6.69
CA CYS A 84 0.33 -8.99 5.92
C CYS A 84 1.39 -7.88 6.01
N VAL A 85 1.18 -6.85 6.86
CA VAL A 85 2.08 -5.70 6.98
C VAL A 85 2.58 -5.58 8.42
N LEU A 86 3.90 -5.48 8.57
CA LEU A 86 4.56 -5.10 9.81
C LEU A 86 5.11 -3.68 9.66
N VAL A 87 4.72 -2.78 10.56
CA VAL A 87 5.25 -1.41 10.64
C VAL A 87 6.01 -1.28 11.95
N GLN A 88 7.29 -0.91 11.86
CA GLN A 88 8.18 -0.80 13.01
C GLN A 88 9.06 0.43 12.88
N HIS A 89 9.08 1.28 13.90
CA HIS A 89 10.05 2.37 14.04
C HIS A 89 11.40 1.79 14.47
N LEU A 90 12.47 2.18 13.77
CA LEU A 90 13.83 1.71 14.03
C LEU A 90 14.76 2.91 14.14
N GLN A 91 15.84 2.79 14.93
CA GLN A 91 16.83 3.85 15.04
C GLN A 91 18.15 3.37 14.47
N ILE A 92 18.54 3.93 13.32
CA ILE A 92 19.75 3.55 12.61
C ILE A 92 20.85 4.58 12.91
N GLN A 93 22.02 4.09 13.33
CA GLN A 93 23.20 4.95 13.52
C GLN A 93 23.66 5.52 12.17
N ALA A 94 24.03 6.81 12.15
CA ALA A 94 24.45 7.53 10.94
C ALA A 94 25.64 6.88 10.21
N ALA A 95 26.51 6.18 10.93
CA ALA A 95 27.65 5.45 10.37
C ALA A 95 27.24 4.31 9.41
N ASN A 96 25.99 3.82 9.48
CA ASN A 96 25.49 2.70 8.68
C ASN A 96 24.75 3.13 7.40
N THR A 97 24.76 4.43 7.08
CA THR A 97 24.02 5.00 5.94
C THR A 97 24.49 4.46 4.59
N SER A 98 25.74 4.00 4.47
CA SER A 98 26.28 3.38 3.24
C SER A 98 25.63 2.03 2.89
N ASN A 99 24.99 1.36 3.86
CA ASN A 99 24.19 0.15 3.66
C ASN A 99 22.93 0.17 4.55
N MET A 100 22.08 1.18 4.34
CA MET A 100 20.86 1.39 5.12
C MET A 100 19.95 0.16 5.12
N THR A 101 19.66 -0.43 3.95
CA THR A 101 18.79 -1.60 3.82
C THR A 101 19.29 -2.80 4.65
N GLY A 102 20.60 -3.07 4.62
CA GLY A 102 21.19 -4.15 5.42
C GLY A 102 21.13 -3.88 6.92
N ALA A 103 21.37 -2.63 7.33
CA ALA A 103 21.27 -2.23 8.73
C ALA A 103 19.83 -2.34 9.27
N ILE A 104 18.83 -1.90 8.49
CA ILE A 104 17.41 -2.03 8.82
C ILE A 104 17.03 -3.51 8.91
N ALA A 105 17.42 -4.34 7.93
CA ALA A 105 17.09 -5.76 7.92
C ALA A 105 17.63 -6.49 9.17
N GLU A 106 18.87 -6.20 9.57
CA GLU A 106 19.48 -6.82 10.76
C GLU A 106 18.83 -6.34 12.06
N GLN A 107 18.52 -5.04 12.18
CA GLN A 107 17.81 -4.52 13.34
C GLN A 107 16.37 -5.07 13.42
N LEU A 108 15.66 -5.14 12.30
CA LEU A 108 14.32 -5.70 12.23
C LEU A 108 14.32 -7.16 12.66
N ARG A 109 15.27 -7.97 12.16
CA ARG A 109 15.46 -9.36 12.58
C ARG A 109 15.66 -9.49 14.08
N ARG A 110 16.46 -8.61 14.70
CA ARG A 110 16.68 -8.60 16.16
C ARG A 110 15.44 -8.20 16.94
N ALA A 111 14.68 -7.23 16.44
CA ALA A 111 13.50 -6.70 17.13
C ALA A 111 12.28 -7.63 17.05
N THR A 112 12.09 -8.32 15.92
CA THR A 112 10.84 -9.04 15.62
C THR A 112 11.03 -10.53 15.36
N GLY A 113 12.28 -11.00 15.20
CA GLY A 113 12.57 -12.38 14.79
C GLY A 113 12.25 -12.68 13.32
N ALA A 114 11.77 -11.71 12.56
CA ALA A 114 11.40 -11.92 11.17
C ALA A 114 12.63 -12.20 10.28
N ILE A 115 12.49 -13.13 9.33
CA ILE A 115 13.56 -13.49 8.40
C ILE A 115 13.54 -12.48 7.24
N PRO A 116 14.59 -11.67 7.02
CA PRO A 116 14.55 -10.60 6.02
C PRO A 116 14.28 -11.08 4.59
N GLY A 117 14.73 -12.29 4.22
CA GLY A 117 14.47 -12.88 2.91
C GLY A 117 13.01 -13.28 2.64
N GLN A 118 12.15 -13.22 3.66
CA GLN A 118 10.71 -13.48 3.55
C GLN A 118 9.88 -12.19 3.55
N LEU A 119 10.53 -11.01 3.59
CA LEU A 119 9.87 -9.72 3.69
C LEU A 119 10.14 -8.87 2.44
N ILE A 120 9.13 -8.12 2.01
CA ILE A 120 9.33 -6.96 1.14
C ILE A 120 9.64 -5.78 2.05
N LEU A 121 10.90 -5.40 2.15
CA LEU A 121 11.34 -4.29 3.00
C LEU A 121 11.19 -2.96 2.26
N ARG A 122 10.44 -2.04 2.87
CA ARG A 122 10.35 -0.64 2.48
C ARG A 122 10.56 0.21 3.73
N HIS A 123 11.32 1.28 3.59
CA HIS A 123 11.55 2.23 4.67
C HIS A 123 11.29 3.65 4.18
N ALA A 124 10.94 4.52 5.11
CA ALA A 124 10.83 5.95 4.91
C ALA A 124 11.53 6.61 6.10
N GLU A 125 12.43 7.54 5.82
CA GLU A 125 13.09 8.31 6.86
C GLU A 125 12.11 9.35 7.41
N VAL A 126 11.94 9.34 8.73
CA VAL A 126 11.01 10.19 9.48
C VAL A 126 11.75 11.41 10.03
N GLY A 127 13.02 11.27 10.42
CA GLY A 127 13.86 12.40 10.80
C GLY A 127 15.16 12.04 11.52
N GLU A 128 15.97 13.07 11.81
CA GLU A 128 17.18 12.94 12.64
C GLU A 128 16.84 13.14 14.13
N ILE A 129 17.33 12.24 14.97
CA ILE A 129 17.26 12.34 16.43
C ILE A 129 18.68 12.35 17.03
N LEU A 130 18.92 13.24 17.99
CA LEU A 130 20.14 13.26 18.80
C LEU A 130 19.88 12.49 20.09
N ARG A 131 20.59 11.37 20.29
CA ARG A 131 20.57 10.61 21.55
C ARG A 131 21.99 10.47 22.08
N HIS A 132 22.21 10.91 23.32
CA HIS A 132 23.52 10.87 23.99
C HIS A 132 24.67 11.50 23.20
N GLY A 133 24.40 12.55 22.42
CA GLY A 133 25.41 13.23 21.59
C GLY A 133 25.68 12.57 20.23
N GLU A 134 25.06 11.43 19.93
CA GLU A 134 25.15 10.77 18.63
C GLU A 134 23.89 11.03 17.78
N LYS A 135 24.10 11.29 16.49
CA LYS A 135 23.03 11.40 15.50
C LYS A 135 22.53 10.02 15.08
N ARG A 136 21.22 9.82 15.10
CA ARG A 136 20.52 8.65 14.56
C ARG A 136 19.42 9.08 13.61
N SER A 137 19.15 8.26 12.59
CA SER A 137 18.02 8.41 11.67
C SER A 137 16.92 7.44 12.10
N GLU A 138 15.68 7.91 12.07
CA GLU A 138 14.46 7.12 12.33
C GLU A 138 13.68 6.81 11.06
#